data_AF-A0A7C2P6U3-F1
#
_entry.id   AF-A0A7C2P6U3-F1
#
_cell.length_a   1.000
_cell.length_b   1.000
_cell.length_c   1.000
_cell.angle_alpha   90.00
_cell.angle_beta   90.00
_cell.angle_gamma   90.00
#
_symmetry.space_group_name_H-M   'P 1'
#
loop_
_entity.id
_entity.type
_entity.pdbx_description
1 polymer ?
#
loop_
_entity_poly.entity_id
_entity_poly.type
_entity_poly.pdbx_seq_one_letter_code
_entity_poly.pdbx_strand_id
1 'polypeptide(L)'
;MSTVDIISDAPAAEAAHLPNIRAVRLEIRVRWRRPTVIPGPVIANVLRGALGITLRQLVCPREWWDRDCLPCPLYAECAYGQIFMPSPPEDATQLRRQQDLPRPFVIDPPGLNPNDQPLPDGLTFRLMLFGDAVQRL
;
A
#
# COMPACT_ATOMS: atom_id res chain seq x y z
N MET A 1 12.61 -24.75 24.30
CA MET A 1 11.97 -24.97 22.99
C MET A 1 10.48 -24.95 23.22
N SER A 2 9.86 -23.77 23.11
CA SER A 2 8.40 -23.63 23.21
C SER A 2 7.87 -23.41 21.80
N THR A 3 7.21 -24.44 21.29
CA THR A 3 6.45 -24.40 20.04
C THR A 3 5.25 -23.48 20.27
N VAL A 4 5.19 -22.37 19.54
CA VAL A 4 3.97 -21.56 19.46
C VAL A 4 3.12 -22.19 18.38
N ASP A 5 2.11 -22.95 18.81
CA ASP A 5 1.05 -23.44 17.92
C ASP A 5 0.23 -22.25 17.44
N ILE A 6 0.39 -21.89 16.17
CA ILE A 6 -0.55 -20.98 15.49
C ILE A 6 -1.84 -21.77 15.31
N ILE A 7 -2.79 -21.55 16.21
CA ILE A 7 -4.16 -22.06 16.07
C ILE A 7 -4.77 -21.36 14.85
N SER A 8 -4.74 -22.05 13.72
CA SER A 8 -5.48 -21.71 12.50
C SER A 8 -6.95 -22.11 12.66
N ASP A 9 -7.66 -21.50 13.60
CA ASP A 9 -9.13 -21.52 13.64
C ASP A 9 -9.67 -20.24 12.98
N ALA A 10 -9.24 -19.98 11.74
CA ALA A 10 -10.03 -19.11 10.89
C ALA A 10 -11.28 -19.92 10.50
N PRO A 11 -12.50 -19.50 10.88
CA PRO A 11 -13.70 -20.15 10.38
C PRO A 11 -13.63 -20.18 8.85
N ALA A 12 -14.04 -21.30 8.25
CA ALA A 12 -14.12 -21.46 6.81
C ALA A 12 -14.70 -20.17 6.23
N ALA A 13 -13.90 -19.46 5.42
CA ALA A 13 -14.21 -18.13 4.95
C ALA A 13 -15.63 -18.15 4.37
N GLU A 14 -16.58 -17.65 5.15
CA GLU A 14 -17.97 -17.54 4.71
C GLU A 14 -17.92 -16.70 3.43
N ALA A 15 -18.57 -17.19 2.38
CA ALA A 15 -18.51 -16.58 1.07
C ALA A 15 -19.07 -15.15 1.15
N ALA A 16 -18.20 -14.19 1.45
CA ALA A 16 -18.55 -12.80 1.44
C ALA A 16 -18.90 -12.47 -0.01
N HIS A 17 -20.12 -11.98 -0.23
CA HIS A 17 -20.48 -11.37 -1.49
C HIS A 17 -19.61 -10.12 -1.64
N LEU A 18 -18.45 -10.29 -2.28
CA LEU A 18 -17.62 -9.17 -2.68
C LEU A 18 -18.36 -8.46 -3.81
N PRO A 19 -18.72 -7.18 -3.67
CA PRO A 19 -19.22 -6.43 -4.80
C PRO A 19 -18.19 -6.47 -5.94
N ASN A 20 -18.59 -6.11 -7.16
CA ASN A 20 -17.66 -5.98 -8.29
C ASN A 20 -16.62 -4.89 -7.98
N ILE A 21 -15.56 -5.27 -7.28
CA ILE A 21 -14.44 -4.41 -6.93
C ILE A 21 -13.46 -4.46 -8.09
N ARG A 22 -13.20 -3.29 -8.68
CA ARG A 22 -12.10 -3.15 -9.64
C ARG A 22 -10.80 -3.42 -8.91
N ALA A 23 -9.96 -4.27 -9.47
CA ALA A 23 -8.64 -4.53 -8.91
C ALA A 23 -7.63 -4.70 -10.04
N VAL A 24 -6.40 -4.24 -9.81
CA VAL A 24 -5.25 -4.53 -10.67
C VAL A 24 -4.10 -5.02 -9.82
N ARG A 25 -3.38 -6.04 -10.31
CA ARG A 25 -2.15 -6.53 -9.72
C ARG A 25 -1.00 -6.20 -10.66
N LEU A 26 -0.02 -5.46 -10.13
CA LEU A 26 1.21 -5.09 -10.81
C LEU A 26 2.35 -5.89 -10.20
N GLU A 27 3.18 -6.51 -11.05
CA GLU A 27 4.46 -7.09 -10.61
C GLU A 27 5.58 -6.11 -10.88
N ILE A 28 6.23 -5.64 -9.83
CA ILE A 28 7.24 -4.59 -9.88
C ILE A 28 8.59 -5.20 -9.53
N ARG A 29 9.56 -5.01 -10.42
CA ARG A 29 10.97 -5.41 -10.21
C ARG A 29 11.80 -4.17 -9.98
N VAL A 30 12.53 -4.15 -8.87
CA VAL A 30 13.47 -3.08 -8.54
C VAL A 30 14.88 -3.65 -8.49
N ARG A 31 15.84 -2.88 -8.99
CA ARG A 31 17.28 -3.18 -8.92
C ARG A 31 17.94 -2.21 -7.97
N TRP A 32 18.86 -2.69 -7.14
CA TRP A 32 19.62 -1.82 -6.26
C TRP A 32 20.68 -1.05 -7.05
N ARG A 33 20.78 0.27 -6.82
CA ARG A 33 21.84 1.11 -7.42
C ARG A 33 23.18 1.00 -6.69
N ARG A 34 23.15 0.49 -5.47
CA ARG A 34 24.28 0.29 -4.57
C ARG A 34 23.99 -0.93 -3.70
N PRO A 35 25.01 -1.63 -3.17
CA PRO A 35 24.79 -2.72 -2.22
C PRO A 35 23.83 -2.25 -1.12
N THR A 36 22.71 -2.96 -1.00
CA THR A 36 21.60 -2.59 -0.13
C THR A 36 21.12 -3.84 0.57
N VAL A 37 21.06 -3.77 1.89
CA VAL A 37 20.52 -4.81 2.74
C VAL A 37 19.31 -4.23 3.45
N ILE A 38 18.14 -4.82 3.22
CA ILE A 38 16.91 -4.48 3.94
C ILE A 38 16.43 -5.75 4.61
N PRO A 39 16.15 -5.73 5.94
CA PRO A 39 15.60 -6.89 6.61
C PRO A 39 14.22 -7.26 6.05
N GLY A 40 13.99 -8.55 5.81
CA GLY A 40 12.71 -9.10 5.37
C GLY A 40 11.48 -8.60 6.15
N PRO A 41 11.50 -8.51 7.50
CA PRO A 41 10.30 -8.13 8.27
C PRO A 41 9.82 -6.70 8.02
N VAL A 42 10.70 -5.81 7.55
CA VAL A 42 10.37 -4.39 7.34
C VAL A 42 10.25 -4.01 5.87
N ILE A 43 10.48 -4.95 4.94
CA ILE A 43 10.56 -4.64 3.52
C ILE A 43 9.28 -4.03 2.96
N ALA A 44 8.11 -4.53 3.40
CA ALA A 44 6.82 -3.99 2.98
C ALA A 44 6.64 -2.52 3.44
N ASN A 45 7.09 -2.18 4.65
CA ASN A 45 7.05 -0.81 5.17
C ASN A 45 7.98 0.11 4.38
N VAL A 46 9.17 -0.38 4.02
CA VAL A 46 10.12 0.37 3.17
C VAL A 46 9.53 0.63 1.78
N LEU A 47 8.93 -0.40 1.17
CA LEU A 47 8.27 -0.27 -0.14
C LEU A 47 7.06 0.68 -0.09
N ARG A 48 6.24 0.60 0.97
CA ARG A 48 5.13 1.53 1.20
C ARG A 48 5.62 2.97 1.33
N GLY A 49 6.71 3.17 2.08
CA GLY A 49 7.35 4.48 2.22
C GLY A 49 7.87 5.02 0.89
N ALA A 50 8.60 4.19 0.14
CA ALA A 50 9.15 4.54 -1.16
C ALA A 50 8.03 4.92 -2.16
N LEU A 51 6.97 4.11 -2.24
CA LEU A 51 5.81 4.41 -3.09
C LEU A 51 5.18 5.74 -2.72
N GLY A 52 4.97 6.01 -1.42
CA GLY A 52 4.39 7.27 -0.95
C GLY A 52 5.24 8.48 -1.30
N ILE A 53 6.54 8.43 -1.01
CA ILE A 53 7.48 9.51 -1.33
C ILE A 53 7.52 9.76 -2.84
N THR A 54 7.69 8.72 -3.65
CA THR A 54 7.78 8.84 -5.11
C THR A 54 6.48 9.35 -5.71
N LEU A 55 5.33 8.81 -5.32
CA LEU A 55 4.03 9.27 -5.83
C LEU A 55 3.78 10.73 -5.45
N ARG A 56 4.14 11.13 -4.22
CA ARG A 56 4.03 12.53 -3.79
C ARG A 56 4.87 13.45 -4.66
N GLN A 57 6.12 13.07 -4.94
CA GLN A 57 7.03 13.86 -5.77
C GLN A 57 6.57 13.97 -7.23
N LEU A 58 5.86 12.96 -7.74
CA LEU A 58 5.30 12.95 -9.09
C LEU A 58 4.02 13.80 -9.21
N VAL A 59 3.17 13.79 -8.18
CA VAL A 59 1.85 14.43 -8.20
C VAL A 59 1.90 15.88 -7.71
N CYS A 60 2.69 16.15 -6.67
CA CYS A 60 2.69 17.45 -6.00
C CYS A 60 3.75 18.39 -6.57
N PRO A 61 3.45 19.70 -6.68
CA PRO A 61 4.47 20.74 -6.85
C PRO A 61 5.52 20.67 -5.73
N ARG A 62 6.75 21.07 -6.02
CA ARG A 62 7.88 20.92 -5.11
C ARG A 62 7.66 21.59 -3.76
N GLU A 63 7.04 22.75 -3.76
CA GLU A 63 6.70 23.54 -2.57
C GLU A 63 5.65 22.86 -1.66
N TRP A 64 4.98 21.81 -2.15
CA TRP A 64 4.02 21.00 -1.42
C TRP A 64 4.57 19.65 -0.93
N TRP A 65 5.83 19.31 -1.23
CA TRP A 65 6.40 18.01 -0.84
C TRP A 65 6.43 17.80 0.68
N ASP A 66 6.69 18.86 1.46
CA ASP A 66 6.79 18.79 2.92
C ASP A 66 5.63 19.46 3.66
N ARG A 67 4.58 19.89 2.94
CA ARG A 67 3.38 20.52 3.54
C ARG A 67 2.36 19.47 3.99
N ASP A 68 1.42 19.85 4.85
CA ASP A 68 0.25 19.02 5.07
C ASP A 68 -0.56 18.90 3.79
N CYS A 69 -0.99 17.69 3.44
CA CYS A 69 -1.73 17.46 2.20
C CYS A 69 -3.26 17.57 2.38
N LEU A 70 -3.79 17.50 3.62
CA LEU A 70 -5.21 17.79 3.92
C LEU A 70 -5.69 19.18 3.46
N PRO A 71 -4.95 20.30 3.69
CA PRO A 71 -5.36 21.62 3.22
C PRO A 71 -5.11 21.86 1.71
N CYS A 72 -4.64 20.85 0.97
CA CYS A 72 -4.40 20.99 -0.46
C CYS A 72 -5.73 21.12 -1.23
N PRO A 73 -5.90 22.11 -2.12
CA PRO A 73 -7.12 22.25 -2.93
C PRO A 73 -7.43 21.02 -3.81
N LEU A 74 -6.40 20.22 -4.13
CA LEU A 74 -6.53 19.00 -4.93
C LEU A 74 -6.61 17.73 -4.08
N TYR A 75 -6.69 17.82 -2.75
CA TYR A 75 -6.65 16.66 -1.85
C TYR A 75 -7.65 15.56 -2.23
N ALA A 76 -8.91 15.94 -2.50
CA ALA A 76 -9.99 15.01 -2.83
C ALA A 76 -9.87 14.38 -4.22
N GLU A 77 -9.01 14.91 -5.10
CA GLU A 77 -8.95 14.51 -6.51
C GLU A 77 -7.56 14.04 -6.96
N CYS A 78 -6.49 14.41 -6.26
CA CYS A 78 -5.15 14.02 -6.65
C CYS A 78 -4.88 12.54 -6.32
N ALA A 79 -4.05 11.89 -7.14
CA ALA A 79 -3.70 10.49 -6.95
C ALA A 79 -3.08 10.19 -5.58
N TYR A 80 -2.19 11.08 -5.08
CA TYR A 80 -1.57 10.90 -3.77
C TYR A 80 -2.60 10.93 -2.63
N GLY A 81 -3.52 11.90 -2.62
CA GLY A 81 -4.58 12.01 -1.61
C GLY A 81 -5.45 10.76 -1.60
N GLN A 82 -5.95 10.35 -2.77
CA GLN A 82 -6.83 9.20 -2.90
C GLN A 82 -6.17 7.86 -2.50
N ILE A 83 -4.85 7.71 -2.70
CA ILE A 83 -4.14 6.45 -2.44
C ILE A 83 -3.56 6.39 -1.02
N PHE A 84 -2.97 7.48 -0.52
CA PHE A 84 -2.23 7.47 0.75
C PHE A 84 -3.01 8.08 1.92
N MET A 85 -3.96 8.97 1.63
CA MET A 85 -4.80 9.64 2.62
C MET A 85 -6.27 9.62 2.20
N PRO A 86 -6.85 8.43 1.97
CA PRO A 86 -8.25 8.35 1.56
C PRO A 86 -9.16 8.91 2.64
N SER A 87 -10.12 9.74 2.23
CA SER A 87 -11.24 10.18 3.06
C SER A 87 -12.55 9.64 2.51
N PRO A 88 -13.56 9.40 3.36
CA PRO A 88 -14.89 9.05 2.89
C PRO A 88 -15.40 10.15 1.95
N PRO A 89 -16.04 9.79 0.81
CA PRO A 89 -16.71 10.79 -0.01
C PRO A 89 -17.87 11.44 0.76
N GLU A 90 -18.29 12.64 0.37
CA GLU A 90 -19.32 13.42 1.10
C GLU A 90 -20.67 12.68 1.21
N ASP A 91 -20.97 11.84 0.23
CA ASP A 91 -22.19 11.02 0.13
C ASP A 91 -22.04 9.59 0.68
N ALA A 92 -20.86 9.20 1.21
CA ALA A 92 -20.56 7.83 1.64
C ALA A 92 -21.55 7.31 2.67
N THR A 93 -22.44 6.35 2.42
CA THR A 93 -23.36 5.87 3.50
C THR A 93 -22.66 5.04 4.58
N GLN A 94 -21.48 4.48 4.27
CA GLN A 94 -20.68 3.65 5.17
C GLN A 94 -19.34 4.34 5.50
N LEU A 95 -18.78 4.01 6.67
CA LEU A 95 -17.47 4.49 7.12
C LEU A 95 -17.31 6.03 7.17
N ARG A 96 -18.40 6.83 7.12
CA ARG A 96 -18.35 8.32 7.21
C ARG A 96 -17.54 8.87 8.38
N ARG A 97 -17.55 8.15 9.50
CA ARG A 97 -16.88 8.56 10.75
C ARG A 97 -15.46 7.99 10.88
N GLN A 98 -15.01 7.19 9.92
CA GLN A 98 -13.68 6.61 9.94
C GLN A 98 -12.67 7.66 9.47
N GLN A 99 -11.73 7.99 10.36
CA GLN A 99 -10.69 8.98 10.07
C GLN A 99 -9.49 8.35 9.34
N ASP A 100 -9.26 7.06 9.54
CA ASP A 100 -8.19 6.31 8.89
C ASP A 100 -8.76 5.22 8.00
N LEU A 101 -9.24 5.61 6.81
CA LEU A 101 -9.69 4.63 5.84
C LEU A 101 -8.51 3.72 5.42
N PRO A 102 -8.77 2.42 5.20
CA PRO A 102 -7.75 1.53 4.67
C PRO A 102 -7.28 2.05 3.32
N ARG A 103 -5.97 2.10 3.13
CA ARG A 103 -5.40 2.52 1.86
C ARG A 103 -5.78 1.48 0.81
N PRO A 104 -6.23 1.89 -0.39
CA PRO A 104 -6.79 0.97 -1.39
C PRO A 104 -5.70 0.20 -2.14
N PHE A 105 -4.67 -0.26 -1.43
CA PHE A 105 -3.59 -1.05 -1.99
C PHE A 105 -3.01 -2.05 -0.99
N VAL A 106 -2.43 -3.12 -1.53
CA VAL A 106 -1.64 -4.10 -0.77
C VAL A 106 -0.27 -4.24 -1.43
N ILE A 107 0.78 -4.20 -0.61
CA ILE A 107 2.13 -4.56 -1.03
C ILE A 107 2.41 -5.97 -0.55
N ASP A 108 2.52 -6.89 -1.49
CA ASP A 108 2.87 -8.29 -1.25
C ASP A 108 4.26 -8.55 -1.82
N PRO A 109 5.30 -8.67 -0.99
CA PRO A 109 6.62 -9.14 -1.42
C PRO A 109 6.62 -10.67 -1.44
N PRO A 110 6.37 -11.32 -2.60
CA PRO A 110 6.15 -12.76 -2.63
C PRO A 110 7.41 -13.51 -2.24
N GLY A 111 7.27 -14.43 -1.29
CA GLY A 111 8.38 -15.28 -0.87
C GLY A 111 9.50 -14.56 -0.12
N LEU A 112 9.24 -13.36 0.41
CA LEU A 112 10.09 -12.72 1.44
C LEU A 112 9.55 -13.12 2.81
N ASN A 113 10.03 -14.25 3.32
CA ASN A 113 9.89 -14.63 4.72
C ASN A 113 10.65 -13.59 5.58
N PRO A 114 10.15 -13.19 6.76
CA PRO A 114 10.88 -12.32 7.69
C PRO A 114 12.31 -12.80 8.02
N ASN A 115 12.62 -14.07 7.79
CA ASN A 115 13.93 -14.68 8.03
C ASN A 115 14.80 -14.82 6.77
N ASP A 116 14.31 -14.40 5.60
CA ASP A 116 15.04 -14.59 4.35
C ASP A 116 16.23 -13.63 4.25
N GLN A 117 17.29 -14.12 3.62
CA GLN A 117 18.48 -13.32 3.40
C GLN A 117 18.17 -12.10 2.50
N PRO A 118 18.84 -10.97 2.74
CA PRO A 118 18.71 -9.78 1.91
C PRO A 118 19.08 -10.10 0.45
N LEU A 119 18.22 -9.70 -0.49
CA LEU A 119 18.49 -9.88 -1.92
C LEU A 119 19.52 -8.84 -2.39
N PRO A 120 20.74 -9.21 -2.81
CA PRO A 120 21.82 -8.26 -3.08
C PRO A 120 21.69 -7.48 -4.40
N ASP A 121 20.90 -7.98 -5.36
CA ASP A 121 20.78 -7.39 -6.71
C ASP A 121 19.50 -6.57 -6.91
N GLY A 122 18.45 -6.87 -6.17
CA GLY A 122 17.14 -6.23 -6.31
C GLY A 122 16.06 -6.99 -5.57
N LEU A 123 14.80 -6.64 -5.78
CA LEU A 123 13.67 -7.47 -5.35
C LEU A 123 12.52 -7.38 -6.35
N THR A 124 11.64 -8.38 -6.30
CA THR A 124 10.35 -8.34 -6.97
C THR A 124 9.26 -8.30 -5.92
N PHE A 125 8.27 -7.43 -6.10
CA PHE A 125 7.09 -7.37 -5.26
C PHE A 125 5.83 -7.14 -6.10
N ARG A 126 4.68 -7.36 -5.48
CA ARG A 126 3.37 -7.12 -6.08
C ARG A 126 2.71 -5.93 -5.42
N LEU A 127 2.19 -5.03 -6.24
CA LEU A 127 1.29 -3.97 -5.81
C LEU A 127 -0.09 -4.31 -6.31
N MET A 128 -1.03 -4.52 -5.40
CA MET A 128 -2.45 -4.66 -5.72
C MET A 128 -3.15 -3.34 -5.44
N LEU A 129 -3.96 -2.83 -6.37
CA LEU A 129 -4.79 -1.64 -6.21
C LEU A 129 -6.26 -2.04 -6.27
N PHE A 130 -7.11 -1.31 -5.55
CA PHE A 130 -8.53 -1.61 -5.43
C PHE A 130 -9.40 -0.36 -5.71
N GLY A 131 -10.61 -0.59 -6.23
CA GLY A 131 -11.60 0.45 -6.47
C GLY A 131 -11.09 1.54 -7.41
N ASP A 132 -11.27 2.80 -7.00
CA ASP A 132 -10.93 3.96 -7.82
C ASP A 132 -9.42 4.18 -7.95
N ALA A 133 -8.61 3.63 -7.03
CA ALA A 133 -7.16 3.73 -7.10
C ALA A 133 -6.58 3.09 -8.38
N VAL A 134 -7.29 2.14 -8.99
CA VAL A 134 -6.92 1.52 -10.26
C VAL A 134 -6.81 2.56 -11.40
N GLN A 135 -7.53 3.68 -11.31
CA GLN A 135 -7.52 4.74 -12.34
C GLN A 135 -6.59 5.91 -11.99
N ARG A 136 -5.88 5.84 -10.85
CA ARG A 136 -5.06 6.96 -10.34
C ARG A 136 -3.55 6.70 -10.42
N LEU A 137 -3.14 5.50 -10.85
CA LEU A 137 -1.74 5.05 -10.96
C LEU A 137 -1.41 4.62 -12.39
#